data_AF-A0A7C2CHR4-F1
#
_entry.id   AF-A0A7C2CHR4-F1
#
_cell.length_a   1.000
_cell.length_b   1.000
_cell.length_c   1.000
_cell.angle_alpha   90.00
_cell.angle_beta   90.00
_cell.angle_gamma   90.00
#
_symmetry.space_group_name_H-M   'P 1'
#
loop_
_entity.id
_entity.type
_entity.pdbx_description
1 polymer ?
#
loop_
_entity_poly.entity_id
_entity_poly.type
_entity_poly.pdbx_seq_one_letter_code
_entity_poly.pdbx_strand_id
1 'polypeptide(L)'
;MRKLILLLILLILAYWAFNLYIKSTSPEVKIVRGLEKEFRRSVDKYFTALRQTTEPGLVVIAEPEKAENEIRRIRTKLQEIIVTLTEEKAIGRARKLEAEIQTFCEKNGID
;
A
#
# COMPACT_ATOMS: atom_id res chain seq x y z
N MET A 1 -44.97 -2.37 -13.52
CA MET A 1 -44.13 -2.00 -14.68
C MET A 1 -43.33 -0.71 -14.46
N ARG A 2 -43.93 0.48 -14.30
CA ARG A 2 -43.20 1.77 -14.22
C ARG A 2 -42.19 1.88 -13.06
N LYS A 3 -42.50 1.33 -11.88
CA LYS A 3 -41.62 1.36 -10.70
C LYS A 3 -40.36 0.50 -10.87
N LEU A 4 -40.45 -0.61 -11.62
CA LEU A 4 -39.30 -1.48 -11.90
C LEU A 4 -38.32 -0.82 -12.85
N ILE A 5 -38.83 -0.10 -13.86
CA ILE A 5 -38.00 0.64 -14.82
C ILE A 5 -37.22 1.76 -14.11
N LEU A 6 -37.86 2.47 -13.18
CA LEU A 6 -37.22 3.50 -12.35
C LEU A 6 -36.10 2.92 -11.48
N LEU A 7 -36.32 1.76 -10.88
CA LEU A 7 -35.32 1.07 -10.06
C LEU A 7 -34.11 0.62 -10.90
N LEU A 8 -34.36 0.14 -12.12
CA LEU A 8 -33.32 -0.29 -13.05
C LEU A 8 -32.46 0.88 -13.54
N ILE A 9 -33.07 2.04 -13.83
CA ILE A 9 -32.34 3.27 -14.18
C ILE A 9 -31.47 3.74 -13.02
N LEU A 10 -32.00 3.70 -11.79
CA LEU A 10 -31.27 4.12 -10.59
C LEU A 10 -30.07 3.20 -10.31
N LEU A 11 -30.21 1.91 -10.57
CA LEU A 11 -29.14 0.91 -10.44
C LEU A 11 -28.06 1.11 -11.51
N ILE A 12 -28.44 1.42 -12.75
CA ILE A 12 -27.49 1.76 -13.82
C ILE A 12 -26.76 3.06 -13.50
N LEU A 13 -27.46 4.09 -12.99
CA LEU A 13 -26.84 5.36 -12.57
C LEU A 13 -25.86 5.17 -11.41
N ALA A 14 -26.23 4.37 -10.41
CA ALA A 14 -25.37 4.03 -9.29
C ALA A 14 -24.13 3.25 -9.76
N TYR A 15 -24.31 2.30 -10.68
CA TYR A 15 -23.20 1.56 -11.28
C TYR A 15 -22.29 2.48 -12.09
N TRP A 16 -22.84 3.41 -12.87
CA TRP A 16 -22.06 4.38 -13.63
C TRP A 16 -21.30 5.34 -12.73
N ALA A 17 -21.93 5.88 -11.69
CA ALA A 17 -21.28 6.74 -10.71
C ALA A 17 -20.15 5.99 -9.97
N PHE A 18 -20.39 4.74 -9.58
CA PHE A 18 -19.39 3.88 -8.95
C PHE A 18 -18.24 3.58 -9.91
N ASN A 19 -18.53 3.27 -11.17
CA ASN A 19 -17.54 2.98 -12.18
C ASN A 19 -16.75 4.23 -12.59
N LEU A 20 -17.36 5.43 -12.61
CA LEU A 20 -16.65 6.69 -12.82
C LEU A 20 -15.74 7.00 -11.62
N TYR A 21 -16.25 6.80 -10.41
CA TYR A 21 -15.51 7.02 -9.16
C TYR A 21 -14.34 6.04 -8.98
N ILE A 22 -14.45 4.83 -9.53
CA ILE A 22 -13.41 3.79 -9.50
C ILE A 22 -12.49 3.84 -10.73
N LYS A 23 -12.98 4.14 -11.95
CA LYS A 23 -12.13 4.34 -13.13
C LYS A 23 -11.32 5.62 -13.07
N SER A 24 -11.74 6.61 -12.28
CA SER A 24 -10.92 7.72 -11.82
C SER A 24 -9.82 7.28 -10.83
N THR A 25 -9.36 6.02 -10.87
CA THR A 25 -8.10 5.65 -10.22
C THR A 25 -7.00 6.30 -11.06
N SER A 26 -6.69 7.54 -10.73
CA SER A 26 -5.59 8.28 -11.34
C SER A 26 -4.33 7.43 -11.39
N PRO A 27 -3.51 7.55 -12.45
CA PRO A 27 -2.22 6.88 -12.53
C PRO A 27 -1.41 7.06 -11.23
N GLU A 28 -1.54 8.21 -10.56
CA GLU A 28 -0.93 8.48 -9.24
C GLU A 28 -1.37 7.50 -8.15
N VAL A 29 -2.68 7.22 -8.04
CA VAL A 29 -3.21 6.26 -7.06
C VAL A 29 -2.69 4.84 -7.36
N LYS A 30 -2.49 4.50 -8.62
CA LYS A 30 -1.93 3.20 -9.03
C LYS A 30 -0.46 3.09 -8.66
N ILE A 31 0.30 4.18 -8.76
CA ILE A 31 1.71 4.26 -8.31
C ILE A 31 1.81 4.05 -6.79
N VAL A 32 1.03 4.80 -6.00
CA VAL A 32 1.02 4.66 -4.53
C VAL A 32 0.60 3.25 -4.12
N ARG A 33 -0.38 2.64 -4.81
CA ARG A 33 -0.80 1.25 -4.56
C ARG A 33 0.27 0.22 -4.93
N GLY A 34 1.11 0.53 -5.93
CA GLY A 34 2.29 -0.26 -6.27
C GLY A 34 3.30 -0.27 -5.13
N LEU A 35 3.64 0.92 -4.61
CA LEU A 35 4.52 1.06 -3.45
C LEU A 35 3.97 0.37 -2.20
N GLU A 36 2.67 0.50 -1.93
CA GLU A 36 2.02 -0.19 -0.79
C GLU A 36 2.20 -1.72 -0.89
N LYS A 37 2.06 -2.28 -2.11
CA LYS A 37 2.24 -3.71 -2.34
C LYS A 37 3.69 -4.15 -2.18
N GLU A 38 4.64 -3.32 -2.61
CA GLU A 38 6.07 -3.56 -2.37
C GLU A 38 6.39 -3.53 -0.88
N PHE A 39 5.88 -2.53 -0.14
CA PHE A 39 6.08 -2.42 1.30
C PHE A 39 5.57 -3.65 2.04
N ARG A 40 4.32 -4.08 1.77
CA ARG A 40 3.75 -5.30 2.38
C ARG A 40 4.61 -6.53 2.13
N ARG A 41 5.14 -6.68 0.90
CA ARG A 41 6.03 -7.81 0.57
C ARG A 41 7.33 -7.76 1.38
N SER A 42 7.94 -6.59 1.54
CA SER A 42 9.17 -6.44 2.32
C SER A 42 8.93 -6.68 3.82
N VAL A 43 7.78 -6.24 4.35
CA VAL A 43 7.35 -6.53 5.72
C VAL A 43 7.12 -8.04 5.93
N ASP A 44 6.45 -8.72 5.01
CA ASP A 44 6.24 -10.17 5.08
C ASP A 44 7.57 -10.94 5.06
N LYS A 45 8.52 -10.51 4.21
CA LYS A 45 9.89 -11.07 4.18
C LYS A 45 10.60 -10.83 5.52
N TYR A 46 10.51 -9.63 6.10
CA TYR A 46 11.10 -9.30 7.39
C TYR A 46 10.57 -10.23 8.50
N PHE A 47 9.24 -10.39 8.61
CA PHE A 47 8.65 -11.29 9.62
C PHE A 47 8.98 -12.76 9.37
N THR A 48 9.09 -13.17 8.10
CA THR A 48 9.50 -14.54 7.76
C THR A 48 10.95 -14.80 8.19
N ALA A 49 11.85 -13.86 7.90
CA ALA A 49 13.25 -13.89 8.33
C ALA A 49 13.38 -13.87 9.87
N LEU A 50 12.57 -13.05 10.55
CA LEU A 50 12.55 -12.96 12.02
C LEU A 50 12.03 -14.24 12.69
N ARG A 51 11.03 -14.89 12.10
CA ARG A 51 10.54 -16.20 12.60
C ARG A 51 11.57 -17.29 12.39
N GLN A 52 12.24 -17.30 11.23
CA GLN A 52 13.28 -18.27 10.89
C GLN A 52 14.53 -18.15 11.77
N THR A 53 14.86 -16.95 12.25
CA THR A 53 15.95 -16.75 13.23
C THR A 53 15.59 -17.21 14.64
N THR A 54 14.29 -17.42 14.93
CA THR A 54 13.82 -17.88 16.24
C THR A 54 13.81 -19.42 16.35
N GLU A 55 13.87 -20.15 15.24
CA GLU A 55 13.97 -21.63 15.23
C GLU A 55 15.45 -22.08 15.33
N PRO A 56 15.87 -22.68 16.45
CA PRO A 56 17.25 -23.13 16.61
C PRO A 56 17.46 -24.41 15.78
N GLY A 57 18.21 -24.31 14.69
CA GLY A 57 18.62 -25.47 13.89
C GLY A 57 18.68 -25.26 12.38
N LEU A 58 18.08 -24.19 11.86
CA LEU A 58 18.29 -23.78 10.48
C LEU A 58 19.31 -22.64 10.44
N VAL A 59 20.44 -22.87 9.79
CA VAL A 59 21.33 -21.80 9.31
C VAL A 59 20.57 -21.08 8.18
N VAL A 60 19.56 -20.29 8.56
CA VAL A 60 18.82 -19.49 7.59
C VAL A 60 19.67 -18.27 7.30
N ILE A 61 19.97 -18.08 6.02
CA ILE A 61 20.43 -16.83 5.41
C ILE A 61 19.27 -15.82 5.48
N ALA A 62 18.72 -15.62 6.67
CA ALA A 62 17.70 -14.65 6.97
C ALA A 62 18.46 -13.36 7.18
N GLU A 63 18.51 -12.53 6.15
CA GLU A 63 19.14 -11.22 6.18
C GLU A 63 18.04 -10.19 6.47
N PRO A 64 17.64 -9.97 7.73
CA PRO A 64 16.66 -8.93 8.07
C PRO A 64 17.12 -7.55 7.59
N GLU A 65 18.43 -7.31 7.58
CA GLU A 65 19.07 -6.10 7.04
C GLU A 65 18.75 -5.84 5.56
N LYS A 66 18.56 -6.88 4.74
CA LYS A 66 18.13 -6.70 3.34
C LYS A 66 16.69 -6.21 3.26
N ALA A 67 15.81 -6.74 4.11
CA ALA A 67 14.41 -6.31 4.17
C ALA A 67 14.29 -4.88 4.73
N GLU A 68 15.11 -4.52 5.72
CA GLU A 68 15.21 -3.15 6.24
C GLU A 68 15.67 -2.16 5.17
N ASN A 69 16.70 -2.51 4.40
CA ASN A 69 17.17 -1.69 3.28
C ASN A 69 16.11 -1.54 2.17
N GLU A 70 15.31 -2.59 1.88
CA GLU A 70 14.16 -2.48 0.98
C GLU A 70 13.12 -1.49 1.52
N ILE A 71 12.78 -1.55 2.82
CA ILE A 71 11.82 -0.65 3.46
C ILE A 71 12.31 0.80 3.43
N ARG A 72 13.60 1.04 3.72
CA ARG A 72 14.20 2.38 3.65
C ARG A 72 14.13 2.96 2.23
N ARG A 73 14.42 2.15 1.21
CA ARG A 73 14.28 2.57 -0.21
C ARG A 73 12.82 2.89 -0.56
N ILE A 74 11.87 2.13 -0.05
CA ILE A 74 10.44 2.39 -0.28
C ILE A 74 10.03 3.70 0.41
N ARG A 75 10.51 3.98 1.62
CA ARG A 75 10.31 5.26 2.32
C ARG A 75 10.82 6.44 1.49
N THR A 76 12.06 6.36 0.97
CA THR A 76 12.63 7.43 0.13
C THR A 76 11.82 7.64 -1.14
N LYS A 77 11.46 6.56 -1.85
CA LYS A 77 10.60 6.65 -3.05
C LYS A 77 9.23 7.23 -2.73
N LEU A 78 8.66 6.87 -1.58
CA LEU A 78 7.37 7.40 -1.15
C LEU A 78 7.45 8.91 -0.91
N GLN A 79 8.52 9.38 -0.25
CA GLN A 79 8.75 10.81 -0.03
C GLN A 79 8.95 11.57 -1.34
N GLU A 80 9.68 11.02 -2.31
CA GLU A 80 9.82 11.62 -3.64
C GLU A 80 8.48 11.73 -4.37
N ILE A 81 7.67 10.67 -4.30
CA ILE A 81 6.38 10.64 -4.97
C ILE A 81 5.40 11.58 -4.26
N ILE A 82 5.42 11.68 -2.93
CA ILE A 82 4.47 12.50 -2.16
C ILE A 82 4.48 13.97 -2.57
N VAL A 83 5.63 14.51 -2.96
CA VAL A 83 5.78 15.91 -3.40
C VAL A 83 5.23 16.14 -4.81
N THR A 84 5.14 15.07 -5.61
CA THR A 84 4.62 15.10 -6.99
C THR A 84 3.14 14.74 -7.08
N LEU A 85 2.54 14.24 -6.00
CA LEU A 85 1.11 13.89 -5.97
C LEU A 85 0.25 15.13 -5.98
N THR A 86 -0.69 15.18 -6.91
CA THR A 86 -1.66 16.28 -7.02
C THR A 86 -3.06 15.86 -6.59
N GLU A 87 -3.37 14.56 -6.62
CA GLU A 87 -4.67 14.07 -6.15
C GLU A 87 -4.76 13.90 -4.63
N GLU A 88 -5.75 14.53 -4.00
CA GLU A 88 -6.05 14.37 -2.56
C GLU A 88 -6.18 12.91 -2.12
N LYS A 89 -6.80 12.04 -2.95
CA LYS A 89 -6.92 10.61 -2.65
C LYS A 89 -5.57 9.89 -2.65
N ALA A 90 -4.67 10.26 -3.55
CA ALA A 90 -3.34 9.68 -3.64
C ALA A 90 -2.47 10.18 -2.48
N ILE A 91 -2.57 11.48 -2.13
CA ILE A 91 -1.92 12.08 -0.96
C ILE A 91 -2.38 11.40 0.33
N GLY A 92 -3.70 11.21 0.51
CA GLY A 92 -4.25 10.55 1.69
C GLY A 92 -3.75 9.10 1.86
N ARG A 93 -3.62 8.36 0.75
CA ARG A 93 -3.03 7.02 0.77
C ARG A 93 -1.54 7.03 1.03
N ALA A 94 -0.80 7.95 0.41
CA ALA A 94 0.63 8.07 0.61
C ALA A 94 0.97 8.42 2.06
N ARG A 95 0.24 9.37 2.68
CA ARG A 95 0.37 9.69 4.11
C ARG A 95 0.05 8.51 5.01
N LYS A 96 -0.99 7.74 4.68
CA LYS A 96 -1.32 6.53 5.43
C LYS A 96 -0.19 5.50 5.34
N LEU A 97 0.36 5.29 4.15
CA LEU A 97 1.49 4.40 3.93
C LEU A 97 2.75 4.89 4.66
N GLU A 98 3.01 6.19 4.68
CA GLU A 98 4.11 6.80 5.43
C GLU A 98 3.97 6.57 6.93
N ALA A 99 2.77 6.76 7.49
CA ALA A 99 2.50 6.46 8.89
C ALA A 99 2.68 4.97 9.23
N GLU A 100 2.25 4.06 8.35
CA GLU A 100 2.46 2.62 8.51
C GLU A 100 3.95 2.24 8.47
N ILE A 101 4.71 2.80 7.51
CA ILE A 101 6.17 2.62 7.41
C ILE A 101 6.85 3.14 8.68
N GLN A 102 6.51 4.34 9.12
CA GLN A 102 7.13 4.96 10.29
C GLN A 102 6.83 4.17 11.57
N THR A 103 5.57 3.76 11.77
CA THR A 103 5.20 2.91 12.90
C THR A 103 5.96 1.58 12.88
N PHE A 104 6.14 0.99 11.68
CA PHE A 104 6.92 -0.23 11.52
C PHE A 104 8.40 -0.02 11.85
N CYS A 105 8.99 1.07 11.36
CA CYS A 105 10.36 1.45 11.63
C CYS A 105 10.61 1.66 13.13
N GLU A 106 9.77 2.47 13.80
CA GLU A 106 9.86 2.73 15.24
C GLU A 106 9.72 1.45 16.07
N LYS A 107 8.78 0.57 15.71
CA LYS A 107 8.53 -0.68 16.46
C LYS A 107 9.67 -1.69 16.35
N ASN A 108 10.40 -1.67 15.24
CA ASN A 108 11.48 -2.61 14.96
C ASN A 108 12.88 -2.00 15.10
N GLY A 109 12.99 -0.72 15.52
CA GLY A 109 14.28 -0.04 15.67
C GLY A 109 15.01 0.23 14.34
N ILE A 110 14.26 0.33 13.24
CA ILE A 110 14.81 0.55 11.90
C ILE A 110 14.87 2.06 11.67
N ASP A 111 16.07 2.63 11.64
CA ASP A 111 16.33 4.07 11.38
C ASP A 111 16.29 4.41 9.87
#